data_AF-A0A651F889-F1
#
_entry.id   AF-A0A651F889-F1
#
_cell.length_a   1.000
_cell.length_b   1.000
_cell.length_c   1.000
_cell.angle_alpha   90.00
_cell.angle_beta   90.00
_cell.angle_gamma   90.00
#
_symmetry.space_group_name_H-M   'P 1'
#
loop_
_entity.id
_entity.type
_entity.pdbx_description
1 polymer ?
#
loop_
_entity_poly.entity_id
_entity_poly.type
_entity_poly.pdbx_seq_one_letter_code
_entity_poly.pdbx_strand_id
1 'polypeptide(L)' 'VDDRTIDSHIKRIRKKFRAVDPEFSSIETLYGVGYRFKEA' A
#
# COMPACT_ATOMS: atom_id res chain seq x y z
N VAL A 1 -13.92 -7.95 -8.55
CA VAL A 1 -12.58 -7.58 -8.04
C VAL A 1 -12.55 -8.02 -6.60
N ASP A 2 -11.85 -9.11 -6.31
CA ASP A 2 -11.80 -9.71 -4.97
C ASP A 2 -10.77 -8.94 -4.11
N ASP A 3 -10.98 -8.84 -2.79
CA ASP A 3 -10.08 -8.12 -1.87
C ASP A 3 -8.64 -8.63 -1.96
N ARG A 4 -8.49 -9.94 -2.26
CA ARG A 4 -7.21 -10.60 -2.55
C ARG A 4 -6.45 -10.00 -3.75
N THR A 5 -7.17 -9.39 -4.70
CA THR A 5 -6.58 -8.69 -5.85
C THR A 5 -6.00 -7.35 -5.41
N ILE A 6 -6.67 -6.63 -4.51
CA ILE A 6 -6.22 -5.33 -4.00
C ILE A 6 -4.91 -5.48 -3.21
N ASP A 7 -4.80 -6.49 -2.36
CA ASP A 7 -3.58 -6.83 -1.62
C ASP A 7 -2.35 -6.96 -2.53
N SER A 8 -2.52 -7.67 -3.65
CA SER A 8 -1.44 -7.88 -4.62
C SER A 8 -0.99 -6.57 -5.26
N HIS A 9 -1.92 -5.66 -5.55
CA HIS A 9 -1.61 -4.34 -6.08
C HIS A 9 -0.91 -3.47 -5.03
N ILE A 10 -1.40 -3.43 -3.80
CA ILE A 10 -0.78 -2.67 -2.71
C ILE A 10 0.66 -3.15 -2.44
N LYS A 11 0.89 -4.47 -2.43
CA LYS A 11 2.24 -5.04 -2.32
C LYS A 11 3.17 -4.56 -3.45
N ARG A 12 2.69 -4.60 -4.70
CA ARG A 12 3.46 -4.14 -5.88
C ARG A 12 3.78 -2.65 -5.80
N ILE A 13 2.83 -1.83 -5.38
CA ILE A 13 3.01 -0.38 -5.25
C ILE A 13 4.03 -0.07 -4.15
N ARG A 14 3.87 -0.63 -2.93
CA ARG A 14 4.83 -0.48 -1.83
C ARG A 14 6.24 -0.89 -2.25
N LYS A 15 6.39 -1.98 -3.04
CA LYS A 15 7.69 -2.41 -3.57
C LYS A 15 8.33 -1.38 -4.50
N LYS A 16 7.55 -0.73 -5.38
CA LYS A 16 8.06 0.32 -6.28
C LYS A 16 8.54 1.53 -5.50
N PHE A 17 7.79 1.98 -4.50
CA PHE A 17 8.22 3.08 -3.64
C PHE A 17 9.47 2.73 -2.84
N ARG A 18 9.52 1.54 -2.22
CA ARG A 18 10.70 1.06 -1.49
C ARG A 18 11.96 0.89 -2.32
N ALA A 19 11.82 0.76 -3.64
CA ALA A 19 12.96 0.74 -4.55
C ALA A 19 13.63 2.12 -4.71
N VAL A 20 12.89 3.20 -4.46
CA VAL A 20 13.37 4.59 -4.55
C VAL A 20 13.62 5.17 -3.15
N ASP A 21 12.73 4.87 -2.20
CA ASP A 21 12.77 5.31 -0.81
C ASP A 21 12.55 4.10 0.13
N PRO A 22 13.63 3.51 0.68
CA PRO A 22 13.56 2.35 1.56
C PRO A 22 12.68 2.55 2.82
N GLU A 23 12.48 3.78 3.28
CA GLU A 23 11.72 4.11 4.48
C GLU A 23 10.23 4.40 4.19
N PHE A 24 9.81 4.26 2.94
CA PHE A 24 8.44 4.52 2.52
C PHE A 24 7.40 3.74 3.34
N SER A 25 6.52 4.49 4.02
CA SER A 25 5.46 3.99 4.89
C SER A 25 4.11 4.68 4.73
N SER A 26 3.92 5.51 3.69
CA SER A 26 2.71 6.34 3.51
C SER A 26 1.43 5.59 3.14
N ILE A 27 1.52 4.31 2.74
CA ILE A 27 0.33 3.47 2.47
C ILE A 27 0.02 2.66 3.72
N GLU A 28 -1.04 3.01 4.43
CA GLU A 28 -1.52 2.34 5.64
C GLU A 28 -2.65 1.37 5.32
N THR A 29 -2.69 0.27 6.08
CA THR A 29 -3.79 -0.71 6.01
C THR A 29 -4.80 -0.35 7.11
N LEU A 30 -6.04 -0.05 6.73
CA LEU A 30 -7.17 0.20 7.62
C LEU A 30 -8.01 -1.07 7.73
N TYR A 31 -7.96 -1.72 8.89
CA TYR A 31 -8.75 -2.93 9.16
C TYR A 31 -10.25 -2.68 8.95
N GLY A 32 -10.87 -3.50 8.11
CA GLY A 32 -12.31 -3.43 7.79
C GLY A 32 -12.73 -2.32 6.81
N VAL A 33 -11.79 -1.48 6.34
CA VAL A 33 -12.09 -0.35 5.44
C VAL A 33 -11.27 -0.40 4.15
N GLY A 34 -10.03 -0.88 4.22
CA GLY A 34 -9.14 -1.02 3.06
C GLY A 34 -7.79 -0.34 3.27
N TYR A 35 -7.40 0.55 2.37
CA TYR A 35 -6.08 1.18 2.35
C TYR A 35 -6.20 2.70 2.28
N ARG A 36 -5.31 3.41 2.99
CA ARG A 36 -5.24 4.87 2.95
C ARG A 36 -3.83 5.31 2.59
N PHE A 37 -3.74 6.35 1.77
CA PHE A 37 -2.50 7.08 1.56
C PHE A 37 -2.45 8.25 2.53
N LYS A 38 -1.38 8.35 3.31
CA LYS A 38 -1.11 9.49 4.19
C LYS A 38 -0.39 10.57 3.38
N GLU A 39 -1.06 11.70 3.19
CA GLU A 39 -0.41 12.92 2.71
C GLU A 39 0.38 13.53 3.88
N ALA A 40 1.59 14.00 3.59
CA ALA A 40 2.47 14.67 4.55
C ALA A 40 1.90 16.02 4.97
#